data_AF-A0A4Q3H7B9-F1
#
_entry.id   AF-A0A4Q3H7B9-F1
#
_cell.length_a   1.000
_cell.length_b   1.000
_cell.length_c   1.000
_cell.angle_alpha   90.00
_cell.angle_beta   90.00
_cell.angle_gamma   90.00
#
_symmetry.space_group_name_H-M   'P 1'
#
loop_
_entity.id
_entity.type
_entity.pdbx_description
1 polymer ?
#
loop_
_entity_poly.entity_id
_entity_poly.type
_entity_poly.pdbx_seq_one_letter_code
_entity_poly.pdbx_strand_id
1 'polypeptide(L)' 'MTQGWTREKPTALLVLADGTVIEGKGIGATGRVQAEVCFNTALTGYQEILTDPSYLG' A
#
# COMPACT_ATOMS: atom_id res chain seq x y z
N MET A 1 -30.64 19.17 4.15
CA MET A 1 -29.64 19.03 3.07
C MET A 1 -28.88 17.75 3.33
N THR A 2 -29.18 16.68 2.60
CA THR A 2 -28.42 15.42 2.69
C THR A 2 -27.05 15.66 2.05
N GLN A 3 -25.98 15.60 2.83
CA GLN A 3 -24.64 15.61 2.24
C GLN A 3 -24.52 14.39 1.33
N GLY A 4 -24.26 14.63 0.05
CA GLY A 4 -24.05 13.57 -0.93
C GLY A 4 -22.85 12.71 -0.53
N TRP A 5 -22.83 11.47 -1.01
CA TRP A 5 -21.70 10.55 -0.79
C TRP A 5 -20.41 11.22 -1.26
N THR A 6 -19.54 11.56 -0.33
CA THR A 6 -18.25 12.17 -0.68
C THR A 6 -17.33 11.04 -1.10
N ARG A 7 -16.89 11.06 -2.37
CA ARG A 7 -15.79 10.20 -2.82
C ARG A 7 -14.54 10.61 -2.04
N GLU A 8 -14.06 9.75 -1.16
CA GLU A 8 -12.82 10.01 -0.41
C GLU A 8 -11.67 10.19 -1.41
N LYS A 9 -10.92 11.29 -1.30
CA LYS A 9 -9.77 11.52 -2.17
C LYS A 9 -8.65 10.56 -1.79
N PRO A 10 -8.00 9.89 -2.75
CA PRO A 10 -6.83 9.05 -2.47
C PRO A 10 -5.74 9.85 -1.76
N THR A 11 -5.04 9.18 -0.83
CA THR A 11 -3.89 9.77 -0.11
C THR A 11 -2.58 9.03 -0.37
N ALA A 12 -2.63 7.92 -1.12
CA ALA A 12 -1.46 7.14 -1.52
C ALA A 12 -1.64 6.52 -2.92
N LEU A 13 -0.52 6.20 -3.57
CA LEU A 13 -0.44 5.58 -4.89
C LEU A 13 0.57 4.44 -4.87
N LEU A 14 0.22 3.28 -5.44
CA LEU A 14 1.14 2.21 -5.81
C LEU A 14 1.34 2.27 -7.33
N VAL A 15 2.58 2.55 -7.77
CA VAL A 15 2.93 2.69 -9.19
C VAL A 15 3.88 1.56 -9.58
N LEU A 16 3.48 0.75 -10.55
CA LEU A 16 4.26 -0.38 -11.03
C LEU A 16 5.14 -0.01 -12.24
N ALA A 17 6.16 -0.81 -12.50
CA ALA A 17 7.13 -0.55 -13.57
C ALA A 17 6.52 -0.55 -14.98
N ASP A 18 5.38 -1.23 -15.18
CA ASP A 18 4.61 -1.27 -16.43
C ASP A 18 3.73 -0.03 -16.64
N GLY A 19 3.72 0.91 -15.69
CA GLY A 19 2.88 2.11 -15.72
C GLY A 19 1.52 1.94 -15.05
N THR A 20 1.19 0.76 -14.51
CA THR A 20 -0.03 0.55 -13.72
C THR A 20 -0.01 1.42 -12.47
N VAL A 21 -1.13 2.12 -12.21
CA VAL A 21 -1.32 2.97 -11.03
C VAL A 21 -2.54 2.49 -10.25
N ILE A 22 -2.34 2.19 -8.97
CA ILE A 22 -3.39 1.78 -8.04
C ILE A 22 -3.53 2.88 -6.97
N GLU A 23 -4.72 3.48 -6.88
CA GLU A 23 -5.03 4.54 -5.92
C GLU A 23 -5.54 3.96 -4.60
N GLY A 24 -5.12 4.54 -3.47
CA GLY A 24 -5.53 4.07 -2.15
C GLY A 24 -5.35 5.09 -1.04
N LYS A 25 -5.39 4.59 0.20
CA LYS A 25 -5.21 5.37 1.43
C LYS A 25 -3.94 4.94 2.15
N GLY A 26 -3.07 5.89 2.46
CA GLY A 26 -1.88 5.64 3.26
C GLY A 26 -2.25 5.32 4.71
N ILE A 27 -1.61 4.29 5.29
CA ILE A 27 -1.80 3.85 6.68
C ILE A 27 -0.50 3.81 7.51
N GLY A 28 0.62 4.23 6.91
CA GLY A 28 1.95 4.24 7.52
C GLY A 28 2.61 5.61 7.45
N ALA A 29 3.95 5.62 7.50
CA ALA A 29 4.73 6.85 7.35
C ALA A 29 4.50 7.51 5.98
N THR A 30 4.50 8.84 5.95
CA THR A 30 4.42 9.59 4.70
C THR A 30 5.77 9.62 4.00
N GLY A 31 5.75 9.59 2.66
CA GLY A 31 6.97 9.61 1.86
C GLY A 31 6.81 8.86 0.54
N ARG A 32 7.94 8.60 -0.11
CA ARG A 32 8.04 7.79 -1.32
C ARG A 32 9.15 6.76 -1.11
N VAL A 33 8.87 5.52 -1.50
CA VAL A 33 9.84 4.42 -1.55
C VAL A 33 9.74 3.75 -2.92
N GLN A 34 10.85 3.20 -3.39
CA GLN A 34 10.90 2.36 -4.58
C GLN A 34 11.52 1.02 -4.16
N ALA A 35 10.79 -0.06 -4.38
CA ALA A 35 11.18 -1.41 -3.98
C ALA A 35 10.53 -2.45 -4.90
N GLU A 36 10.90 -3.71 -4.75
CA GLU A 36 10.21 -4.83 -5.39
C GLU A 36 8.82 -5.04 -4.77
N VAL A 37 7.82 -5.35 -5.61
CA VAL A 37 6.47 -5.66 -5.17
C VAL A 37 6.29 -7.17 -5.16
N CYS A 38 6.05 -7.73 -3.98
CA CYS A 38 5.80 -9.16 -3.76
C CYS A 38 4.41 -9.40 -3.16
N PHE A 39 3.89 -10.63 -3.27
CA PHE A 39 2.69 -11.06 -2.55
C PHE A 39 2.98 -12.33 -1.73
N ASN A 40 2.29 -12.47 -0.59
CA ASN A 40 2.38 -13.64 0.28
C ASN A 40 0.97 -14.17 0.55
N THR A 41 0.78 -15.50 0.56
CA THR A 41 -0.52 -16.17 0.76
C THR A 41 -0.83 -16.48 2.21
N ALA A 42 0.08 -16.16 3.15
CA ALA A 42 -0.14 -16.28 4.57
C ALA A 42 -1.34 -15.41 5.01
N LEU A 43 -2.28 -16.02 5.73
CA LEU A 43 -3.48 -15.32 6.23
C LEU A 43 -3.29 -14.73 7.63
N THR A 44 -2.22 -15.11 8.33
CA THR A 44 -1.88 -14.70 9.71
C THR A 44 -0.36 -14.48 9.84
N GLY A 45 0.09 -13.91 10.97
CA GLY A 45 1.53 -13.69 11.23
C GLY A 45 2.12 -12.44 10.53
N TYR A 46 1.29 -11.41 10.29
CA TYR A 46 1.72 -10.22 9.56
C TYR A 46 2.82 -9.44 10.29
N GLN A 47 2.88 -9.49 11.63
CA GLN A 47 3.90 -8.77 12.39
C GLN A 47 5.28 -9.38 12.18
N GLU A 48 5.36 -10.70 12.17
CA GLU A 48 6.57 -11.48 11.95
C GLU A 48 7.06 -11.35 10.50
N ILE A 49 6.13 -11.36 9.54
CA ILE A 49 6.46 -11.17 8.12
C ILE A 49 7.04 -9.76 7.89
N LEU A 50 6.47 -8.72 8.50
CA LEU A 50 6.94 -7.34 8.35
C LEU A 50 8.34 -7.09 8.90
N THR A 51 8.86 -7.98 9.75
CA THR A 51 10.21 -7.88 10.34
C THR A 51 11.19 -8.89 9.76
N ASP A 52 10.77 -9.71 8.81
CA ASP A 52 11.63 -10.71 8.18
C ASP A 52 12.70 -10.03 7.30
N PRO A 53 14.01 -10.28 7.54
CA PRO A 53 15.09 -9.67 6.77
C PRO A 53 15.06 -9.98 5.26
N SER A 54 14.33 -11.00 4.83
CA SER A 54 14.18 -11.34 3.40
C SER A 54 13.39 -10.30 2.60
N TYR A 55 12.64 -9.40 3.27
CA TYR A 55 11.90 -8.31 2.64
C TYR A 55 12.66 -6.98 2.60
N LEU A 56 13.96 -6.97 2.90
CA LEU A 56 14.78 -5.76 2.78
C LEU A 56 14.92 -5.32 1.31
N GLY A 57 14.43 -4.11 0.99
CA GLY A 57 14.47 -3.50 -0.34
C GLY A 57 13.83 -2.12 -0.38
#